data_AF-A0A1T5I4Y1-F1
#
_entry.id   AF-A0A1T5I4Y1-F1
#
_cell.length_a   1.000
_cell.length_b   1.000
_cell.length_c   1.000
_cell.angle_alpha   90.00
_cell.angle_beta   90.00
_cell.angle_gamma   90.00
#
_symmetry.space_group_name_H-M   'P 1'
#
loop_
_entity.id
_entity.type
_entity.pdbx_description
1 polymer ?
#
loop_
_entity_poly.entity_id
_entity_poly.type
_entity_poly.pdbx_seq_one_letter_code
_entity_poly.pdbx_strand_id
1 'polypeptide(L)' 'MVSKEVYVVGDIVVLRSGGPNMTVNEVITESYKGKDGLCKESYFCQWFVNSRLESGLFSQESLLNMSL' A
#
# COMPACT_ATOMS: atom_id res chain seq x y z
N MET A 1 -9.70 17.78 -4.15
CA MET A 1 -8.24 17.70 -4.03
C MET A 1 -7.94 16.38 -3.37
N VAL A 2 -7.33 15.42 -4.09
CA VAL A 2 -6.98 14.12 -3.52
C VAL A 2 -5.74 14.36 -2.67
N SER A 3 -5.89 14.40 -1.35
CA SER A 3 -4.76 14.33 -0.44
C SER A 3 -3.99 13.06 -0.77
N LYS A 4 -2.70 13.21 -1.10
CA LYS A 4 -1.78 12.09 -1.26
C LYS A 4 -1.60 11.48 0.13
N GLU A 5 -2.43 10.49 0.47
CA GLU A 5 -2.38 9.82 1.77
C GLU A 5 -1.16 8.91 1.80
N VAL A 6 -0.19 9.26 2.63
CA VAL A 6 0.94 8.40 2.97
C VAL A 6 0.43 7.38 3.97
N TYR A 7 0.55 6.10 3.64
CA TYR A 7 0.12 5.03 4.54
C TYR A 7 1.22 4.72 5.55
N VAL A 8 0.84 4.23 6.71
CA VAL A 8 1.77 3.78 7.75
C VAL A 8 1.55 2.32 8.08
N VAL A 9 2.55 1.68 8.68
CA VAL A 9 2.43 0.30 9.15
C VAL A 9 1.25 0.18 10.11
N GLY A 10 0.38 -0.79 9.86
CA GLY A 10 -0.86 -1.01 10.61
C GLY A 10 -2.12 -0.46 9.92
N ASP A 11 -2.00 0.42 8.93
CA ASP A 11 -3.15 0.92 8.18
C ASP A 11 -3.86 -0.24 7.46
N ILE A 12 -5.19 -0.21 7.48
CA ILE A 12 -6.01 -1.10 6.67
C ILE A 12 -6.24 -0.42 5.33
N VAL A 13 -5.83 -1.08 4.26
CA VAL A 13 -5.92 -0.59 2.89
C VAL A 13 -6.62 -1.59 1.98
N VAL A 14 -7.15 -1.11 0.87
CA VAL A 14 -7.71 -1.95 -0.19
C VAL A 14 -7.19 -1.47 -1.55
N LEU A 15 -7.13 -2.35 -2.54
CA LEU A 15 -6.84 -1.93 -3.90
C LEU A 15 -7.99 -1.09 -4.47
N ARG A 16 -7.66 -0.08 -5.27
CA ARG A 16 -8.65 0.71 -6.03
C ARG A 16 -9.52 -0.15 -6.95
N SER A 17 -9.01 -1.27 -7.42
CA SER A 17 -9.75 -2.25 -8.23
C SER A 17 -10.75 -3.09 -7.41
N GLY A 18 -10.79 -2.91 -6.09
CA GLY A 18 -11.43 -3.82 -5.16
C GLY A 18 -10.51 -4.97 -4.76
N GLY A 19 -10.92 -5.73 -3.74
CA GLY A 19 -10.14 -6.82 -3.18
C GLY A 19 -10.42 -7.01 -1.68
N PRO A 20 -9.69 -7.92 -1.02
CA PRO A 20 -9.75 -8.04 0.43
C PRO A 20 -9.16 -6.79 1.09
N ASN A 21 -9.58 -6.52 2.32
CA ASN A 21 -8.87 -5.59 3.19
C ASN A 21 -7.48 -6.18 3.50
N MET A 22 -6.46 -5.37 3.32
CA MET A 22 -5.07 -5.70 3.57
C MET A 22 -4.52 -4.78 4.66
N THR A 23 -3.45 -5.19 5.31
CA THR A 23 -2.74 -4.38 6.30
C THR A 23 -1.37 -4.01 5.77
N VAL A 24 -0.99 -2.74 5.87
CA VAL A 24 0.38 -2.29 5.57
C VAL A 24 1.32 -2.90 6.61
N ASN A 25 2.24 -3.75 6.16
CA ASN A 25 3.24 -4.40 7.00
C ASN A 25 4.60 -3.67 6.95
N GLU A 26 4.95 -3.08 5.79
CA GLU A 26 6.18 -2.32 5.61
C GLU A 26 5.97 -1.16 4.62
N VAL A 27 6.59 -0.03 4.90
CA VAL A 27 6.66 1.12 3.99
C VAL A 27 8.05 1.15 3.37
N ILE A 28 8.13 0.92 2.07
CA ILE A 28 9.36 0.92 1.30
C ILE A 28 9.53 2.30 0.66
N THR A 29 10.32 3.13 1.31
CA THR A 29 10.77 4.42 0.78
C THR A 29 12.12 4.23 0.10
N GLU A 30 12.14 3.63 -1.08
CA GLU A 30 13.38 3.67 -1.85
C GLU A 30 13.60 5.10 -2.36
N SER A 31 14.75 5.67 -2.00
CA SER A 31 15.32 6.87 -2.62
C SER A 31 15.80 6.61 -4.05
N TYR A 32 15.08 5.76 -4.80
CA TYR A 32 15.40 5.47 -6.18
C TYR A 32 14.88 6.63 -7.03
N LYS A 33 15.80 7.53 -7.40
CA LYS A 33 15.57 8.49 -8.47
C LYS A 33 15.36 7.70 -9.76
N GLY A 34 14.10 7.39 -10.08
CA GLY A 34 13.72 7.02 -11.44
C GLY A 34 14.12 8.13 -12.43
N LYS A 35 13.99 7.86 -13.74
CA LYS A 35 14.32 8.85 -14.80
C LYS A 35 13.61 10.21 -14.63
N ASP A 36 12.52 10.22 -13.87
CA ASP A 36 11.66 11.40 -13.64
C ASP A 36 11.91 12.06 -12.27
N GLY A 37 12.87 11.56 -11.49
CA GLY A 37 13.29 12.13 -10.20
C GLY A 37 12.31 11.97 -9.03
N LEU A 38 11.17 11.31 -9.23
CA LEU A 38 10.16 11.10 -8.18
C LEU A 38 10.41 9.80 -7.43
N CYS A 39 10.65 9.90 -6.12
CA CYS A 39 10.61 8.74 -5.22
C CYS A 39 9.14 8.31 -5.10
N LYS A 40 8.78 7.13 -5.60
CA LYS A 40 7.46 6.55 -5.40
C LYS A 40 7.51 5.60 -4.20
N GLU A 41 6.74 5.91 -3.17
CA GLU A 41 6.56 5.04 -2.03
C GLU A 41 5.84 3.76 -2.47
N SER A 42 6.37 2.62 -2.03
CA SER A 42 5.75 1.32 -2.21
C SER A 42 5.45 0.70 -0.85
N TYR A 43 4.40 -0.10 -0.78
CA TYR A 43 3.84 -0.60 0.47
C TYR A 43 3.74 -2.12 0.38
N PHE A 44 4.44 -2.80 1.28
CA PHE A 44 4.29 -4.23 1.43
C PHE A 44 3.07 -4.49 2.31
N CYS A 45 2.04 -5.07 1.72
CA CYS A 45 0.77 -5.33 2.39
C CYS A 45 0.58 -6.84 2.57
N GLN A 46 -0.10 -7.22 3.64
CA GLN A 46 -0.48 -8.61 3.91
C GLN A 46 -1.96 -8.73 4.23
N TRP A 47 -2.57 -9.85 3.89
CA TRP A 47 -3.97 -10.13 4.16
C TRP A 47 -4.21 -11.62 4.39
N PHE A 48 -5.32 -11.94 5.02
CA PHE A 48 -5.74 -13.33 5.19
C PHE A 48 -6.77 -13.72 4.13
N VAL A 49 -6.55 -14.87 3.49
CA VAL A 49 -7.53 -15.52 2.61
C VAL A 49 -7.56 -17.01 2.91
N ASN A 50 -8.74 -17.56 3.19
CA ASN A 50 -8.92 -18.99 3.47
C ASN A 50 -7.92 -19.55 4.50
N SER A 51 -7.70 -18.81 5.60
CA SER A 51 -6.74 -19.15 6.67
C SER A 51 -5.27 -19.19 6.24
N ARG A 52 -4.92 -18.55 5.12
CA ARG A 52 -3.54 -18.35 4.65
C ARG A 52 -3.19 -16.87 4.71
N LEU A 53 -1.97 -16.57 5.13
CA LEU A 53 -1.39 -15.23 5.05
C LEU A 53 -0.80 -15.05 3.65
N GLU A 54 -1.35 -14.12 2.90
CA GLU A 54 -0.84 -13.69 1.60
C GLU A 54 -0.22 -12.30 1.72
N SER A 55 0.65 -11.94 0.79
CA SER A 55 1.30 -10.63 0.79
C SER A 55 1.62 -10.13 -0.62
N GLY A 56 1.83 -8.83 -0.76
CA GLY A 56 2.11 -8.19 -2.04
C GLY A 56 2.66 -6.78 -1.89
N LEU A 57 3.40 -6.32 -2.90
CA LEU A 57 3.94 -4.97 -2.97
C LEU A 57 3.06 -4.11 -3.87
N PHE A 58 2.62 -2.97 -3.35
CA PHE A 58 1.72 -2.06 -4.07
C PHE A 58 2.23 -0.63 -4.04
N SER A 59 1.94 0.14 -5.09
CA SER A 59 2.22 1.56 -5.10
C SER A 59 1.15 2.33 -4.31
N GLN A 60 1.51 3.51 -3.83
CA GLN A 60 0.57 4.42 -3.16
C GLN A 60 -0.70 4.68 -3.97
N GLU A 61 -0.54 4.84 -5.28
CA GLU A 61 -1.60 5.17 -6.23
C GLU A 61 -2.62 4.02 -6.37
N SER A 62 -2.20 2.79 -6.12
CA SER A 62 -3.06 1.60 -6.23
C SER A 62 -3.91 1.34 -4.98
N LEU A 63 -3.58 1.96 -3.84
CA LEU A 63 -4.25 1.72 -2.56
C LEU A 63 -5.28 2.81 -2.24
N LEU A 64 -6.22 2.45 -1.36
CA LEU A 64 -7.17 3.32 -0.68
C LEU A 64 -7.11 3.03 0.82
N ASN A 65 -7.08 4.08 1.63
CA ASN A 65 -7.20 3.94 3.08
C ASN A 65 -8.62 3.52 3.45
N MET A 66 -8.74 2.50 4.29
CA MET A 66 -9.97 2.14 4.97
C MET A 66 -9.84 2.62 6.41
N SER A 67 -10.02 3.93 6.61
CA SER A 67 -10.17 4.48 7.96
C SER A 67 -11.39 3.83 8.61
N LEU A 68 -11.18 3.17 9.75
CA LEU A 68 -12.25 2.58 10.57
C LEU A 68 -12.93 3.64 11.43
#